data_AF-A0A1C7N625-F1
#
_entry.id   AF-A0A1C7N625-F1
#
_cell.length_a   1.000
_cell.length_b   1.000
_cell.length_c   1.000
_cell.angle_alpha   90.00
_cell.angle_beta   90.00
_cell.angle_gamma   90.00
#
_symmetry.space_group_name_H-M   'P 1'
#
loop_
_entity.id
_entity.type
_entity.pdbx_description
1 polymer ?
#
loop_
_entity_poly.entity_id
_entity_poly.type
_entity_poly.pdbx_seq_one_letter_code
_entity_poly.pdbx_strand_id
1 'polypeptide(L)'
;MSANNNEIIYSLENIHHALSPGTISSVYALTRSIKVKASDWQDCLEEISELCAMKWVVFSSNKQPTSMDTQEAIQKKIRMKYSAKFICHRSGSYASVARDEGRPTQKKSKKAGCTASLSIKCYFKEPEVYHFIPVVQEHAFHIPGDQVDDLRCLPLSRRYLWKIQNELEHSSKSARQIRIDLLREMDKYGSKNERRVNYHDVWNLMNK
;
A
#
# COMPACT_ATOMS: atom_id res chain seq x y z
N MET A 1 -32.39 -2.59 23.24
CA MET A 1 -32.09 -1.48 22.33
C MET A 1 -31.09 -1.98 21.30
N SER A 2 -31.59 -2.34 20.11
CA SER A 2 -30.79 -2.85 19.00
C SER A 2 -30.04 -1.69 18.36
N ALA A 3 -28.72 -1.64 18.53
CA ALA A 3 -27.87 -0.69 17.82
C ALA A 3 -28.01 -0.94 16.30
N ASN A 4 -28.44 0.08 15.56
CA ASN A 4 -28.37 0.12 14.11
C ASN A 4 -26.89 0.06 13.70
N ASN A 5 -26.35 -1.14 13.53
CA ASN A 5 -25.05 -1.36 12.89
C ASN A 5 -25.21 -1.13 11.39
N ASN A 6 -25.32 0.13 10.96
CA ASN A 6 -24.96 0.49 9.59
C ASN A 6 -23.45 0.27 9.47
N GLU A 7 -23.03 -0.94 9.10
CA GLU A 7 -21.63 -1.23 8.76
C GLU A 7 -21.25 -0.33 7.58
N ILE A 8 -20.46 0.71 7.87
CA ILE A 8 -19.98 1.67 6.88
C ILE A 8 -19.17 0.93 5.81
N ILE A 9 -19.55 1.12 4.54
CA ILE A 9 -18.76 0.70 3.38
C ILE A 9 -17.96 1.92 2.93
N TYR A 10 -16.64 1.81 3.02
CA TYR A 10 -15.73 2.88 2.65
C TYR A 10 -15.48 2.92 1.13
N SER A 11 -15.30 4.13 0.60
CA SER A 11 -14.83 4.43 -0.74
C SER A 11 -13.48 5.16 -0.64
N LEU A 12 -12.87 5.47 -1.77
CA LEU A 12 -11.62 6.24 -1.78
C LEU A 12 -11.74 7.59 -1.04
N GLU A 13 -12.90 8.25 -1.16
CA GLU A 13 -13.15 9.58 -0.59
C GLU A 13 -13.13 9.60 0.94
N ASN A 14 -13.57 8.51 1.57
CA ASN A 14 -13.81 8.46 3.02
C ASN A 14 -12.95 7.41 3.75
N ILE A 15 -12.05 6.72 3.05
CA ILE A 15 -11.24 5.62 3.61
C ILE A 15 -10.37 6.07 4.79
N HIS A 16 -9.93 7.32 4.81
CA HIS A 16 -9.15 7.89 5.89
C HIS A 16 -9.88 7.87 7.24
N HIS A 17 -11.22 7.99 7.25
CA HIS A 17 -12.03 7.86 8.47
C HIS A 17 -12.06 6.44 9.04
N ALA A 18 -11.66 5.45 8.25
CA ALA A 18 -11.58 4.06 8.70
C ALA A 18 -10.33 3.79 9.56
N LEU A 19 -9.32 4.67 9.46
CA LEU A 19 -8.02 4.50 10.08
C LEU A 19 -7.94 5.21 11.44
N SER A 20 -7.08 4.69 12.32
CA SER A 20 -6.76 5.33 13.60
C SER A 20 -5.41 6.02 13.52
N PRO A 21 -5.18 7.12 14.25
CA PRO A 21 -3.84 7.67 14.41
C PRO A 21 -2.88 6.61 14.95
N GLY A 22 -1.70 6.50 14.33
CA GLY A 22 -0.62 5.63 14.80
C GLY A 22 0.21 6.26 15.92
N THR A 23 1.25 5.56 16.34
CA THR A 23 2.21 6.07 17.35
C THR A 23 3.15 7.14 16.78
N ILE A 24 3.23 7.25 15.46
CA ILE A 24 4.08 8.20 14.75
C ILE A 24 3.19 9.31 14.21
N SER A 25 3.60 10.55 14.43
CA SER A 25 2.87 11.72 13.95
C SER A 25 2.62 11.62 12.44
N SER A 26 1.38 11.82 12.02
CA SER A 26 0.96 11.75 10.60
C SER A 26 1.12 10.38 9.93
N VAL A 27 1.25 9.29 10.70
CA VAL A 27 1.10 7.92 10.22
C VAL A 27 -0.16 7.33 10.84
N TYR A 28 -0.99 6.70 10.03
CA TYR A 28 -2.21 6.03 10.46
C TYR A 28 -2.01 4.52 10.59
N ALA A 29 -2.97 3.85 11.21
CA ALA A 29 -3.01 2.40 11.34
C ALA A 29 -4.40 1.86 11.02
N LEU A 30 -4.43 0.76 10.26
CA LEU A 30 -5.63 -0.04 10.05
C LEU A 30 -5.74 -1.09 11.15
N THR A 31 -6.46 -0.77 12.22
CA THR A 31 -6.55 -1.57 13.46
C THR A 31 -7.76 -2.51 13.51
N ARG A 32 -8.66 -2.40 12.54
CA ARG A 32 -9.90 -3.18 12.48
C ARG A 32 -10.21 -3.63 11.06
N SER A 33 -11.07 -4.64 10.97
CA SER A 33 -11.63 -5.03 9.70
C SER A 33 -12.56 -3.95 9.16
N ILE A 34 -12.47 -3.67 7.87
CA ILE A 34 -13.30 -2.67 7.19
C ILE A 34 -13.87 -3.24 5.89
N LYS A 35 -14.99 -2.66 5.46
CA LYS A 35 -15.62 -2.95 4.18
C LYS A 35 -15.30 -1.83 3.20
N VAL A 36 -14.91 -2.19 1.98
CA VAL A 36 -14.53 -1.26 0.93
C VAL A 36 -15.34 -1.56 -0.32
N LYS A 37 -15.79 -0.51 -1.01
CA LYS A 37 -16.54 -0.63 -2.27
C LYS A 37 -15.72 -1.35 -3.33
N ALA A 38 -16.36 -2.28 -4.05
CA ALA A 38 -15.68 -3.10 -5.06
C ALA A 38 -15.11 -2.33 -6.24
N SER A 39 -15.66 -1.16 -6.60
CA SER A 39 -15.08 -0.33 -7.66
C SER A 39 -13.76 0.33 -7.24
N ASP A 40 -13.55 0.53 -5.94
CA ASP A 40 -12.50 1.42 -5.43
C ASP A 40 -11.43 0.66 -4.63
N TRP A 41 -11.55 -0.66 -4.49
CA TRP A 41 -10.76 -1.41 -3.51
C TRP A 41 -9.24 -1.31 -3.74
N GLN A 42 -8.80 -1.22 -5.00
CA GLN A 42 -7.38 -1.11 -5.33
C GLN A 42 -6.84 0.28 -4.95
N ASP A 43 -7.54 1.34 -5.36
CA ASP A 43 -7.18 2.72 -4.97
C ASP A 43 -7.24 2.90 -3.45
N CYS A 44 -8.22 2.30 -2.77
CA CYS A 44 -8.29 2.33 -1.31
C CYS A 44 -7.11 1.60 -0.65
N LEU A 45 -6.63 0.49 -1.23
CA LEU A 45 -5.43 -0.19 -0.74
C LEU A 45 -4.19 0.69 -0.91
N GLU A 46 -4.07 1.41 -2.02
CA GLU A 46 -2.99 2.37 -2.25
C GLU A 46 -3.07 3.55 -1.27
N GLU A 47 -4.24 4.15 -1.09
CA GLU A 47 -4.45 5.25 -0.13
C GLU A 47 -4.13 4.82 1.31
N ILE A 48 -4.60 3.63 1.74
CA ILE A 48 -4.24 3.06 3.05
C ILE A 48 -2.73 2.84 3.15
N SER A 49 -2.08 2.37 2.07
CA SER A 49 -0.64 2.17 2.02
C SER A 49 0.11 3.48 2.26
N GLU A 50 -0.33 4.56 1.64
CA GLU A 50 0.25 5.90 1.81
C GLU A 50 0.02 6.44 3.23
N LEU A 51 -1.22 6.43 3.70
CA LEU A 51 -1.59 6.94 5.02
C LEU A 51 -0.93 6.17 6.16
N CYS A 52 -0.71 4.86 6.00
CA CYS A 52 -0.01 4.03 6.97
C CYS A 52 1.51 3.97 6.76
N ALA A 53 2.06 4.76 5.82
CA ALA A 53 3.47 4.75 5.44
C ALA A 53 4.02 3.33 5.19
N MET A 54 3.27 2.52 4.46
CA MET A 54 3.54 1.10 4.31
C MET A 54 3.22 0.59 2.91
N LYS A 55 4.15 -0.18 2.33
CA LYS A 55 3.89 -0.92 1.10
C LYS A 55 3.42 -2.34 1.37
N TRP A 56 2.25 -2.69 0.87
CA TRP A 56 1.73 -4.06 0.83
C TRP A 56 2.24 -4.81 -0.40
N VAL A 57 2.68 -6.06 -0.20
CA VAL A 57 3.11 -6.97 -1.27
C VAL A 57 2.24 -8.21 -1.23
N VAL A 58 1.73 -8.64 -2.39
CA VAL A 58 0.95 -9.88 -2.50
C VAL A 58 1.85 -11.06 -2.10
N PHE A 59 1.45 -11.79 -1.05
CA PHE A 59 2.11 -13.02 -0.62
C PHE A 59 1.49 -14.23 -1.27
N SER A 60 0.15 -14.28 -1.29
CA SER A 60 -0.61 -15.36 -1.90
C SER A 60 -1.96 -14.84 -2.35
N SER A 61 -2.44 -15.28 -3.51
CA SER A 61 -3.81 -15.05 -3.96
C SER A 61 -4.40 -16.36 -4.45
N ASN A 62 -5.70 -16.56 -4.23
CA ASN A 62 -6.42 -17.62 -4.93
C ASN A 62 -6.66 -17.17 -6.37
N LYS A 63 -5.98 -17.82 -7.33
CA LYS A 63 -6.18 -17.62 -8.78
C LYS A 63 -7.50 -18.23 -9.30
N GLN A 64 -8.55 -18.31 -8.48
CA GLN A 64 -9.81 -18.92 -8.91
C GLN A 64 -10.32 -18.20 -10.18
N PRO A 65 -10.97 -18.92 -11.12
CA PRO A 65 -11.16 -18.43 -12.48
C PRO A 65 -11.97 -17.15 -12.49
N THR A 66 -11.43 -16.15 -13.17
CA THR A 66 -11.92 -14.76 -13.27
C THR A 66 -13.32 -14.61 -13.88
N SER A 67 -13.96 -15.70 -14.30
CA SER A 67 -15.22 -15.69 -15.07
C SER A 67 -16.37 -16.46 -14.43
N MET A 68 -16.23 -17.01 -13.21
CA MET A 68 -17.32 -17.71 -12.55
C MET A 68 -18.40 -16.71 -12.12
N ASP A 69 -19.65 -16.93 -12.53
CA ASP A 69 -20.77 -16.10 -12.12
C ASP A 69 -21.34 -16.55 -10.75
N THR A 70 -22.19 -15.71 -10.16
CA THR A 70 -22.78 -15.96 -8.84
C THR A 70 -23.64 -17.22 -8.80
N GLN A 71 -24.35 -17.56 -9.89
CA GLN A 71 -25.22 -18.74 -9.95
C GLN A 71 -24.39 -20.03 -10.02
N GLU A 72 -23.36 -20.04 -10.86
CA GLU A 72 -22.39 -21.13 -10.96
C GLU A 72 -21.70 -21.38 -9.61
N ALA A 73 -21.32 -20.30 -8.91
CA ALA A 73 -20.73 -20.38 -7.58
C ALA A 73 -21.68 -21.00 -6.54
N ILE A 74 -22.97 -20.62 -6.56
CA ILE A 74 -23.99 -21.21 -5.69
C ILE A 74 -24.14 -22.71 -5.95
N GLN A 75 -24.23 -23.12 -7.22
CA GLN A 75 -24.33 -24.53 -7.61
C GLN A 75 -23.12 -25.35 -7.13
N LYS A 76 -21.91 -24.78 -7.25
CA LYS A 76 -20.66 -25.41 -6.80
C LYS A 76 -20.39 -25.23 -5.30
N LYS A 77 -21.29 -24.59 -4.55
CA LYS A 77 -21.12 -24.25 -3.11
C LYS A 77 -19.83 -23.45 -2.83
N ILE A 78 -19.39 -22.65 -3.78
CA ILE A 78 -18.20 -21.80 -3.67
C ILE A 78 -18.62 -20.46 -3.06
N ARG A 79 -18.05 -20.15 -1.89
CA ARG A 79 -18.41 -18.93 -1.14
C ARG A 79 -17.60 -17.70 -1.55
N MET A 80 -16.33 -17.90 -1.91
CA MET A 80 -15.33 -16.83 -2.02
C MET A 80 -15.01 -16.54 -3.48
N LYS A 81 -15.20 -15.29 -3.89
CA LYS A 81 -14.90 -14.79 -5.24
C LYS A 81 -13.43 -14.41 -5.37
N TYR A 82 -12.88 -13.78 -4.34
CA TYR A 82 -11.49 -13.35 -4.29
C TYR A 82 -10.95 -13.43 -2.86
N SER A 83 -9.67 -13.79 -2.73
CA SER A 83 -8.89 -13.71 -1.50
C SER A 83 -7.42 -13.58 -1.80
N ALA A 84 -6.84 -12.46 -1.38
CA ALA A 84 -5.41 -12.28 -1.35
C ALA A 84 -4.94 -12.00 0.07
N LYS A 85 -3.76 -12.54 0.39
CA LYS A 85 -2.99 -12.19 1.56
C LYS A 85 -1.85 -11.29 1.10
N PHE A 86 -1.77 -10.13 1.73
CA PHE A 86 -0.71 -9.15 1.58
C PHE A 86 0.15 -9.16 2.83
N ILE A 87 1.43 -8.91 2.67
CA ILE A 87 2.41 -8.76 3.75
C ILE A 87 3.14 -7.44 3.58
N CYS A 88 3.67 -6.91 4.68
CA CYS A 88 4.54 -5.74 4.62
C CYS A 88 5.74 -6.01 3.69
N HIS A 89 6.16 -5.01 2.92
CA HIS A 89 7.33 -5.12 2.06
C HIS A 89 8.62 -5.48 2.83
N ARG A 90 8.71 -5.12 4.13
CA ARG A 90 9.80 -5.50 5.05
C ARG A 90 9.66 -6.93 5.60
N SER A 91 8.63 -7.68 5.24
CA SER A 91 8.41 -9.04 5.74
C SER A 91 9.42 -10.05 5.22
N GLY A 92 9.72 -11.05 6.06
CA GLY A 92 10.76 -12.06 5.84
C GLY A 92 12.14 -11.58 6.31
N SER A 93 13.12 -12.48 6.27
CA SER A 93 14.52 -12.17 6.57
C SER A 93 15.37 -12.45 5.34
N TYR A 94 16.36 -11.59 5.07
CA TYR A 94 17.41 -11.89 4.10
C TYR A 94 18.65 -12.35 4.87
N ALA A 95 19.03 -13.61 4.69
CA ALA A 95 20.36 -14.06 5.09
C ALA A 95 21.31 -13.79 3.91
N SER A 96 22.24 -12.84 4.08
CA SER A 96 23.26 -12.61 3.06
C SER A 96 24.15 -13.85 2.96
N VAL A 97 24.23 -14.44 1.77
CA VAL A 97 25.13 -15.57 1.47
C VAL A 97 26.57 -15.13 1.18
N ALA A 98 26.97 -13.92 1.60
CA ALA A 98 28.33 -13.45 1.42
C ALA A 98 29.28 -14.33 2.25
N ARG A 99 30.09 -15.14 1.58
CA ARG A 99 31.01 -16.12 2.19
C ARG A 99 32.36 -15.54 2.59
N ASP A 100 32.63 -14.25 2.35
CA ASP A 100 33.96 -13.67 2.53
C ASP A 100 33.93 -12.43 3.43
N GLU A 101 34.79 -12.43 4.45
CA GLU A 101 34.97 -11.39 5.49
C GLU A 101 35.41 -10.01 4.95
N GLY A 102 35.67 -9.90 3.64
CA GLY A 102 36.20 -8.67 3.00
C GLY A 102 35.22 -7.90 2.12
N ARG A 103 33.98 -8.37 1.91
CA ARG A 103 33.00 -7.60 1.11
C ARG A 103 32.25 -6.59 1.98
N PRO A 104 32.13 -5.32 1.56
CA PRO A 104 31.36 -4.31 2.29
C PRO A 104 29.98 -4.87 2.61
N THR A 105 29.61 -4.82 3.90
CA THR A 105 28.33 -5.33 4.40
C THR A 105 27.23 -4.79 3.50
N GLN A 106 26.59 -5.70 2.75
CA GLN A 106 25.52 -5.35 1.83
C GLN A 106 24.48 -4.53 2.62
N LYS A 107 24.01 -3.41 2.05
CA LYS A 107 23.03 -2.48 2.65
C LYS A 107 22.05 -3.24 3.55
N LYS A 108 21.78 -2.73 4.77
CA LYS A 108 20.79 -3.30 5.71
C LYS A 108 19.64 -3.88 4.91
N SER A 109 19.39 -5.17 5.13
CA SER A 109 18.42 -5.96 4.37
C SER A 109 17.12 -5.18 4.15
N LYS A 110 16.59 -5.23 2.92
CA LYS A 110 15.25 -4.73 2.59
C LYS A 110 14.15 -5.42 3.41
N LYS A 111 14.47 -6.57 4.02
CA LYS A 111 13.59 -7.43 4.79
C LYS A 111 14.03 -7.45 6.26
N ALA A 112 13.15 -7.04 7.16
CA ALA A 112 13.44 -6.88 8.59
C ALA A 112 12.75 -7.94 9.46
N GLY A 113 11.96 -8.85 8.89
CA GLY A 113 11.19 -9.82 9.64
C GLY A 113 9.80 -9.33 10.03
N CYS A 114 9.32 -8.23 9.41
CA CYS A 114 8.00 -7.69 9.71
C CYS A 114 6.89 -8.73 9.54
N THR A 115 6.02 -8.85 10.55
CA THR A 115 4.92 -9.81 10.58
C THR A 115 3.59 -9.22 10.11
N ALA A 116 3.52 -7.89 9.93
CA ALA A 116 2.32 -7.20 9.52
C ALA A 116 1.75 -7.79 8.22
N SER A 117 0.46 -8.14 8.26
CA SER A 117 -0.22 -8.77 7.13
C SER A 117 -1.70 -8.39 7.07
N LEU A 118 -2.20 -8.28 5.85
CA LEU A 118 -3.56 -7.87 5.51
C LEU A 118 -4.18 -8.93 4.62
N SER A 119 -5.39 -9.38 4.95
CA SER A 119 -6.17 -10.23 4.04
C SER A 119 -7.28 -9.42 3.41
N ILE A 120 -7.39 -9.48 2.09
CA ILE A 120 -8.46 -8.85 1.32
C ILE A 120 -9.32 -9.96 0.74
N LYS A 121 -10.62 -9.94 1.02
CA LYS A 121 -11.58 -10.99 0.60
C LYS A 121 -12.82 -10.38 -0.05
N CYS A 122 -13.32 -11.02 -1.10
CA CYS A 122 -14.63 -10.74 -1.69
C CYS A 122 -15.42 -12.05 -1.81
N TYR A 123 -16.73 -11.99 -1.61
CA TYR A 123 -17.61 -13.16 -1.58
C TYR A 123 -18.64 -13.08 -2.71
N PHE A 124 -19.04 -14.23 -3.25
CA PHE A 124 -20.09 -14.27 -4.30
C PHE A 124 -21.44 -13.75 -3.81
N LYS A 125 -21.73 -13.87 -2.51
CA LYS A 125 -22.95 -13.35 -1.89
C LYS A 125 -22.99 -11.82 -1.75
N GLU A 126 -21.84 -11.15 -1.83
CA GLU A 126 -21.68 -9.72 -1.62
C GLU A 126 -20.58 -9.20 -2.57
N PRO A 127 -20.80 -9.25 -3.89
CA PRO A 127 -19.76 -8.98 -4.88
C PRO A 127 -19.35 -7.50 -4.93
N GLU A 128 -20.20 -6.61 -4.40
CA GLU A 128 -20.00 -5.15 -4.36
C GLU A 128 -19.08 -4.69 -3.24
N VAL A 129 -18.60 -5.62 -2.39
CA VAL A 129 -17.79 -5.29 -1.21
C VAL A 129 -16.55 -6.17 -1.13
N TYR A 130 -15.43 -5.52 -0.79
CA TYR A 130 -14.20 -6.15 -0.37
C TYR A 130 -13.98 -5.95 1.12
N HIS A 131 -13.58 -7.01 1.81
CA HIS A 131 -13.31 -7.04 3.24
C HIS A 131 -11.81 -6.95 3.45
N PHE A 132 -11.35 -5.85 4.05
CA PHE A 132 -9.97 -5.64 4.44
C PHE A 132 -9.83 -6.07 5.89
N ILE A 133 -9.04 -7.11 6.14
CA ILE A 133 -8.94 -7.78 7.43
C ILE A 133 -7.47 -7.77 7.85
N PRO A 134 -7.05 -6.88 8.76
CA PRO A 134 -5.73 -6.94 9.37
C PRO A 134 -5.57 -8.28 10.09
N VAL A 135 -4.58 -9.08 9.69
CA VAL A 135 -4.31 -10.39 10.28
C VAL A 135 -3.29 -10.25 11.40
N VAL A 136 -2.24 -9.45 11.16
CA VAL A 136 -1.25 -9.05 12.15
C VAL A 136 -1.03 -7.56 12.00
N GLN A 137 -1.22 -6.81 13.09
CA GLN A 137 -1.14 -5.35 13.09
C GLN A 137 0.24 -4.83 13.49
N GLU A 138 1.02 -5.63 14.20
CA GLU A 138 2.31 -5.21 14.72
C GLU A 138 3.38 -5.18 13.62
N HIS A 139 4.06 -4.04 13.53
CA HIS A 139 5.25 -3.84 12.72
C HIS A 139 6.50 -4.27 13.49
N ALA A 140 6.57 -5.55 13.83
CA ALA A 140 7.77 -6.08 14.47
C ALA A 140 9.01 -5.76 13.60
N PHE A 141 10.10 -5.36 14.26
CA PHE A 141 11.42 -5.15 13.66
C PHE A 141 11.58 -3.97 12.67
N HIS A 142 10.56 -3.12 12.48
CA HIS A 142 10.75 -1.82 11.83
C HIS A 142 9.67 -0.81 12.27
N ILE A 143 9.96 0.48 12.07
CA ILE A 143 9.05 1.58 12.37
C ILE A 143 8.49 2.08 11.02
N PRO A 144 7.18 1.94 10.74
CA PRO A 144 6.57 2.46 9.51
C PRO A 144 6.82 3.96 9.36
N GLY A 145 7.29 4.39 8.20
CA GLY A 145 7.56 5.81 7.97
C GLY A 145 8.90 6.32 8.51
N ASP A 146 9.77 5.45 9.04
CA ASP A 146 11.15 5.82 9.37
C ASP A 146 11.92 6.30 8.12
N GLN A 147 12.53 7.48 8.22
CA GLN A 147 13.16 8.16 7.08
C GLN A 147 14.43 7.46 6.58
N VAL A 148 15.13 6.74 7.46
CA VAL A 148 16.44 6.19 7.14
C VAL A 148 16.31 5.00 6.19
N ASP A 149 15.45 4.04 6.53
CA ASP A 149 15.38 2.76 5.83
C ASP A 149 14.00 2.45 5.22
N ASP A 150 12.90 2.89 5.84
CA ASP A 150 11.54 2.46 5.46
C ASP A 150 10.97 3.31 4.32
N LEU A 151 11.00 4.65 4.45
CA LEU A 151 10.46 5.56 3.43
C LEU A 151 11.08 5.37 2.05
N ARG A 152 12.38 5.03 1.99
CA ARG A 152 13.08 4.82 0.71
C ARG A 152 12.53 3.62 -0.07
N CYS A 153 11.87 2.69 0.60
CA CYS A 153 11.32 1.46 0.02
C CYS A 153 9.84 1.58 -0.37
N LEU A 154 9.16 2.65 0.05
CA LEU A 154 7.78 2.94 -0.31
C LEU A 154 7.66 3.40 -1.77
N PRO A 155 6.50 3.25 -2.42
CA PRO A 155 6.24 3.94 -3.68
C PRO A 155 6.21 5.46 -3.46
N LEU A 156 6.38 6.23 -4.54
CA LEU A 156 6.05 7.66 -4.50
C LEU A 156 4.53 7.82 -4.41
N SER A 157 4.04 8.79 -3.65
CA SER A 157 2.59 8.99 -3.50
C SER A 157 1.91 9.33 -4.82
N ARG A 158 0.64 8.92 -4.95
CA ARG A 158 -0.19 9.12 -6.15
C ARG A 158 -0.27 10.58 -6.55
N ARG A 159 -0.38 11.49 -5.57
CA ARG A 159 -0.36 12.95 -5.81
C ARG A 159 0.88 13.40 -6.56
N TYR A 160 2.06 12.93 -6.15
CA TYR A 160 3.31 13.33 -6.81
C TYR A 160 3.53 12.61 -8.13
N LEU A 161 3.08 11.36 -8.26
CA LEU A 161 3.08 10.66 -9.56
C LEU A 161 2.24 11.41 -10.59
N TRP A 162 1.03 11.81 -10.23
CA TRP A 162 0.15 12.60 -11.10
C TRP A 162 0.80 13.93 -11.49
N LYS A 163 1.43 14.64 -10.54
CA LYS A 163 2.13 15.90 -10.84
C LYS A 163 3.29 15.70 -11.81
N ILE A 164 4.08 14.64 -11.65
CA ILE A 164 5.16 14.31 -12.59
C ILE A 164 4.57 14.08 -13.98
N GLN A 165 3.53 13.26 -14.11
CA GLN A 165 2.89 12.98 -15.40
C GLN A 165 2.36 14.27 -16.04
N ASN A 166 1.62 15.08 -15.29
CA ASN A 166 1.07 16.34 -15.77
C ASN A 166 2.16 17.30 -16.28
N GLU A 167 3.28 17.42 -15.55
CA GLU A 167 4.40 18.27 -15.98
C GLU A 167 5.12 17.69 -17.20
N LEU A 168 5.23 16.37 -17.34
CA LEU A 168 5.83 15.73 -18.52
C LEU A 168 4.97 15.92 -19.78
N GLU A 169 3.64 15.93 -19.63
CA GLU A 169 2.70 16.09 -20.74
C GLU A 169 2.52 17.55 -21.16
N HIS A 170 2.49 18.48 -20.20
CA HIS A 170 2.02 19.84 -20.45
C HIS A 170 3.10 20.92 -20.27
N SER A 171 4.31 20.58 -19.86
CA SER A 171 5.41 21.54 -19.68
C SER A 171 6.60 21.24 -20.58
N SER A 172 7.41 22.27 -20.85
CA SER A 172 8.72 22.12 -21.48
C SER A 172 9.86 21.89 -20.46
N LYS A 173 9.52 21.56 -19.21
CA LYS A 173 10.52 21.38 -18.14
C LYS A 173 11.31 20.11 -18.36
N SER A 174 12.61 20.18 -18.10
CA SER A 174 13.45 18.98 -18.04
C SER A 174 13.07 18.10 -16.83
N ALA A 175 13.35 16.80 -16.93
CA ALA A 175 13.17 15.85 -15.83
C ALA A 175 13.82 16.32 -14.51
N ARG A 176 15.00 16.96 -14.62
CA ARG A 176 15.71 17.54 -13.48
C ARG A 176 14.93 18.68 -12.84
N GLN A 177 14.33 19.56 -13.64
CA GLN A 177 13.57 20.70 -13.15
C GLN A 177 12.28 20.24 -12.46
N ILE A 178 11.55 19.30 -13.07
CA ILE A 178 10.33 18.70 -12.49
C ILE A 178 10.65 18.14 -11.10
N ARG A 179 11.74 17.37 -10.97
CA ARG A 179 12.17 16.83 -9.68
C ARG A 179 12.49 17.93 -8.65
N ILE A 180 13.23 18.97 -9.04
CA ILE A 180 13.63 20.06 -8.12
C ILE A 180 12.40 20.82 -7.62
N ASP A 181 11.47 21.15 -8.51
CA ASP A 181 10.24 21.85 -8.17
C ASP A 181 9.40 21.03 -7.19
N LEU A 182 9.24 19.73 -7.46
CA LEU A 182 8.52 18.83 -6.55
C LEU A 182 9.22 18.68 -5.21
N LEU A 183 10.56 18.58 -5.15
CA LEU A 183 11.27 18.54 -3.87
C LEU A 183 11.03 19.80 -3.04
N ARG A 184 11.05 20.99 -3.67
CA ARG A 184 10.75 22.26 -3.00
C ARG A 184 9.32 22.30 -2.48
N GLU A 185 8.37 21.78 -3.26
CA GLU A 185 6.98 21.66 -2.83
C GLU A 185 6.83 20.72 -1.63
N MET A 186 7.50 19.56 -1.66
CA MET A 186 7.55 18.62 -0.53
C MET A 186 8.17 19.23 0.71
N ASP A 187 9.22 20.04 0.57
CA ASP A 187 9.84 20.74 1.69
C ASP A 187 8.88 21.76 2.34
N LYS A 188 7.95 22.31 1.56
CA LYS A 188 7.00 23.33 2.01
C LYS A 188 5.68 22.76 2.53
N TYR A 189 5.18 21.69 1.91
CA TYR A 189 3.82 21.17 2.13
C TYR A 189 3.75 19.65 2.31
N GLY A 190 4.87 18.95 2.16
CA GLY A 190 4.93 17.49 2.27
C GLY A 190 4.88 17.02 3.71
N SER A 191 4.40 15.79 3.91
CA SER A 191 4.48 15.11 5.21
C SER A 191 5.90 14.58 5.43
N LYS A 192 6.35 14.58 6.68
CA LYS A 192 7.68 14.04 7.06
C LYS A 192 7.81 12.54 6.77
N ASN A 193 6.69 11.84 6.63
CA ASN A 193 6.63 10.40 6.39
C ASN A 193 6.31 10.06 4.92
N GLU A 194 6.49 11.00 4.00
CA GLU A 194 6.39 10.74 2.56
C GLU A 194 7.76 10.44 1.96
N ARG A 195 7.83 9.43 1.08
CA ARG A 195 9.03 9.19 0.29
C ARG A 195 9.31 10.39 -0.61
N ARG A 196 10.50 10.98 -0.50
CA ARG A 196 10.95 12.03 -1.41
C ARG A 196 11.08 11.54 -2.86
N VAL A 197 10.70 12.41 -3.79
CA VAL A 197 10.86 12.15 -5.23
C VAL A 197 12.34 11.97 -5.62
N ASN A 198 12.61 10.92 -6.38
CA ASN A 198 13.90 10.60 -6.95
C ASN A 198 13.91 10.85 -8.47
N TYR A 199 15.10 11.02 -9.04
CA TYR A 199 15.27 11.15 -10.49
C TYR A 199 14.71 9.93 -11.24
N HIS A 200 14.91 8.72 -10.70
CA HIS A 200 14.37 7.50 -11.30
C HIS A 200 12.84 7.49 -11.38
N ASP A 201 12.13 8.18 -10.48
CA ASP A 201 10.66 8.22 -10.52
C ASP A 201 10.19 8.97 -11.78
N VAL A 202 10.84 10.09 -12.09
CA VAL A 202 10.55 10.88 -13.30
C VAL A 202 10.99 10.12 -14.55
N TRP A 203 12.21 9.57 -14.54
CA TRP A 203 12.73 8.83 -15.69
C TRP A 203 11.88 7.60 -16.04
N ASN A 204 11.41 6.84 -15.04
CA ASN A 204 10.57 5.67 -15.28
C ASN A 204 9.20 6.05 -15.87
N LEU A 205 8.66 7.23 -15.54
CA LEU A 205 7.40 7.70 -16.12
C LEU A 205 7.59 8.24 -17.55
N MET A 206 8.74 8.84 -17.85
CA MET A 206 9.07 9.29 -19.20
C MET A 206 9.28 8.16 -20.21
N ASN A 207 9.73 6.99 -19.75
CA ASN A 207 10.16 5.86 -20.60
C ASN A 207 9.24 4.64 -20.47
N LYS A 208 7.99 4.84 -20.02
CA LYS A 208 6.94 3.81 -20.02
C LYS A 208 6.20 3.81 -21.33
#